data_AF-A0A256XDS0-F1
#
_entry.id   AF-A0A256XDS0-F1
#
_cell.length_a   1.000
_cell.length_b   1.000
_cell.length_c   1.000
_cell.angle_alpha   90.00
_cell.angle_beta   90.00
_cell.angle_gamma   90.00
#
_symmetry.space_group_name_H-M   'P 1'
#
loop_
_entity.id
_entity.type
_entity.pdbx_description
1 polymer ?
#
loop_
_entity_poly.entity_id
_entity_poly.type
_entity_poly.pdbx_seq_one_letter_code
_entity_poly.pdbx_strand_id
1 'polypeptide(L)'
;MDSKEQLNELMEEAQQIKQKYFGDDINFYYTGDYFPALSVTGPRCSLNCKHCNRILIERLTPVLEPRKLVEECMRLDARGATGVLITGG
;
A
#
# COMPACT_ATOMS: atom_id res chain seq x y z
N MET A 1 11.61 24.27 -26.60
CA MET A 1 10.39 24.06 -25.81
C MET A 1 10.70 24.42 -24.38
N ASP A 2 9.79 25.12 -23.71
CA ASP A 2 9.96 25.46 -22.30
C ASP A 2 9.89 24.20 -21.43
N SER A 3 10.61 24.15 -20.32
CA SER A 3 10.65 22.98 -19.42
C SER A 3 9.25 22.62 -18.88
N LYS A 4 8.42 23.64 -18.68
CA LYS A 4 7.03 23.48 -18.25
C LYS A 4 6.16 22.87 -19.35
N GLU A 5 6.41 23.24 -20.60
CA GLU A 5 5.69 22.74 -21.78
C GLU A 5 5.98 21.24 -21.97
N GLN A 6 7.26 20.85 -21.84
CA GLN A 6 7.67 19.44 -21.85
C GLN A 6 7.01 18.61 -20.74
N LEU A 7 6.94 19.17 -19.52
CA LEU A 7 6.28 18.47 -18.40
C LEU A 7 4.79 18.27 -18.66
N ASN A 8 4.10 19.29 -19.18
CA ASN A 8 2.67 19.20 -19.46
C ASN A 8 2.36 18.13 -20.52
N GLU A 9 3.15 18.08 -21.60
CA GLU A 9 3.00 17.04 -22.63
C GLU A 9 3.15 15.63 -22.06
N LEU A 10 4.18 15.42 -21.22
CA LEU A 10 4.40 14.13 -20.56
C LEU A 10 3.23 13.74 -19.63
N MET A 11 2.65 14.71 -18.91
CA MET A 11 1.51 14.46 -18.03
C MET A 11 0.24 14.11 -18.83
N GLU A 12 0.01 14.78 -19.96
CA GLU A 12 -1.13 14.50 -20.84
C GLU A 12 -1.00 13.11 -21.48
N GLU A 13 0.18 12.76 -21.99
CA GLU A 13 0.43 11.43 -22.56
C GLU A 13 0.23 10.33 -21.50
N ALA A 14 0.78 10.52 -20.29
CA ALA A 14 0.59 9.58 -19.19
C ALA A 14 -0.90 9.40 -18.82
N GLN A 15 -1.68 10.48 -18.81
CA GLN A 15 -3.12 10.42 -18.53
C GLN A 15 -3.87 9.67 -19.64
N GLN A 16 -3.55 9.92 -20.92
CA GLN A 16 -4.18 9.21 -22.04
C GLN A 16 -3.88 7.71 -22.00
N ILE A 17 -2.64 7.33 -21.66
CA ILE A 17 -2.25 5.94 -21.46
C ILE A 17 -3.05 5.33 -20.30
N LYS A 18 -3.16 6.03 -19.16
CA LYS A 18 -3.96 5.58 -18.00
C LYS A 18 -5.40 5.29 -18.42
N GLN A 19 -6.04 6.24 -19.10
CA GLN A 19 -7.45 6.13 -19.50
C GLN A 19 -7.67 5.00 -20.49
N LYS A 20 -6.78 4.86 -21.48
CA LYS A 20 -6.88 3.80 -22.50
C LYS A 20 -6.84 2.39 -21.90
N TYR A 21 -5.99 2.15 -20.90
CA TYR A 21 -5.76 0.80 -20.38
C TYR A 21 -6.47 0.50 -19.05
N PHE A 22 -6.76 1.53 -18.24
CA PHE A 22 -7.27 1.36 -16.87
C PHE A 22 -8.57 2.13 -16.60
N GLY A 23 -9.12 2.86 -17.58
CA GLY A 23 -10.36 3.62 -17.44
C GLY A 23 -10.21 4.86 -16.56
N ASP A 24 -11.34 5.43 -16.11
CA ASP A 24 -11.37 6.67 -15.30
C ASP A 24 -11.51 6.42 -13.79
N ASP A 25 -11.85 5.20 -13.39
CA ASP A 25 -12.04 4.85 -11.98
C ASP A 25 -10.76 5.03 -11.15
N ILE A 26 -10.96 5.33 -9.87
CA ILE A 26 -9.92 5.45 -8.85
C ILE A 26 -10.28 4.49 -7.71
N ASN A 27 -9.41 3.51 -7.48
CA ASN A 27 -9.58 2.56 -6.39
C ASN A 27 -8.81 3.03 -5.15
N PHE A 28 -9.45 3.01 -3.99
CA PHE A 28 -8.86 3.46 -2.72
C PHE A 28 -8.43 2.26 -1.86
N TYR A 29 -7.13 2.15 -1.63
CA TYR A 29 -6.52 1.16 -0.74
C TYR A 29 -5.63 1.89 0.27
N TYR A 30 -6.19 2.29 1.40
CA TYR A 30 -5.48 3.02 2.44
C TYR A 30 -5.67 2.34 3.80
N THR A 31 -4.68 2.50 4.68
CA THR A 31 -4.74 1.94 6.03
C THR A 31 -5.96 2.46 6.79
N GLY A 32 -6.85 1.55 7.15
CA GLY A 32 -8.09 1.86 7.85
C GLY A 32 -8.93 0.59 8.04
N ASP A 33 -10.22 0.75 8.35
CA ASP A 33 -11.09 -0.38 8.67
C ASP A 33 -11.34 -1.32 7.47
N TYR A 34 -11.46 -0.76 6.26
CA TYR A 34 -11.68 -1.55 5.03
C TYR A 34 -10.42 -2.26 4.52
N PHE A 35 -9.24 -1.67 4.76
CA PHE A 35 -7.95 -2.23 4.38
C PHE A 35 -6.94 -2.10 5.53
N PRO A 36 -7.08 -2.91 6.60
CA PRO A 36 -6.15 -2.89 7.72
C PRO A 36 -4.74 -3.27 7.25
N ALA A 37 -3.73 -2.62 7.83
CA ALA A 37 -2.33 -2.85 7.47
C ALA A 37 -1.67 -3.83 8.44
N LEU A 38 -1.09 -4.88 7.87
CA LEU A 38 -0.47 -6.00 8.56
C LEU A 38 1.03 -6.07 8.23
N SER A 39 1.87 -6.25 9.26
CA SER A 39 3.31 -6.44 9.09
C SER A 39 3.73 -7.88 9.37
N VAL A 40 4.31 -8.56 8.37
CA VAL A 40 4.78 -9.95 8.51
C VAL A 40 6.13 -10.07 9.21
N THR A 41 6.86 -8.96 9.35
CA THR A 41 8.11 -8.89 10.14
C THR A 41 7.91 -8.19 11.48
N GLY A 42 6.71 -7.66 11.74
CA GLY A 42 6.41 -6.80 12.89
C GLY A 42 7.19 -5.48 12.80
N PRO A 43 7.79 -5.01 13.90
CA PRO A 43 8.60 -3.78 13.89
C PRO A 43 10.01 -3.99 13.31
N ARG A 44 10.38 -5.22 12.92
CA ARG A 44 11.74 -5.54 12.48
C ARG A 44 11.92 -5.18 11.00
N CYS A 45 13.01 -4.48 10.72
CA CYS A 45 13.49 -4.20 9.36
C CYS A 45 15.02 -4.28 9.35
N SER A 46 15.56 -5.12 8.49
CA SER A 46 17.01 -5.38 8.42
C SER A 46 17.78 -4.22 7.79
N LEU A 47 17.13 -3.45 6.90
CA LEU A 47 17.79 -2.40 6.13
C LEU A 47 17.96 -1.10 6.92
N ASN A 48 17.04 -0.77 7.83
CA ASN A 48 17.04 0.47 8.61
C ASN A 48 17.35 1.73 7.79
N CYS A 49 16.64 1.91 6.67
CA CYS A 49 16.90 2.98 5.71
C CYS A 49 16.83 4.37 6.39
N LYS A 50 17.71 5.30 6.00
CA LYS A 50 17.67 6.70 6.48
C LYS A 50 16.35 7.42 6.18
N HIS A 51 15.59 6.95 5.19
CA HIS A 51 14.32 7.55 4.80
C HIS A 51 13.18 7.29 5.79
N CYS A 52 13.02 6.04 6.25
CA CYS A 52 11.91 5.66 7.13
C CYS A 52 12.34 5.34 8.56
N ASN A 53 13.59 4.94 8.78
CA ASN A 53 14.14 4.53 10.08
C ASN A 53 13.24 3.54 10.84
N ARG A 54 12.59 2.61 10.11
CA ARG A 54 11.60 1.60 10.58
C ARG A 54 10.27 2.13 11.13
N ILE A 55 10.10 3.45 11.22
CA ILE A 55 8.90 4.09 11.81
C ILE A 55 7.61 3.66 11.10
N LEU A 56 7.68 3.41 9.79
CA LEU A 56 6.51 2.99 9.00
C LEU A 56 5.93 1.65 9.46
N ILE A 57 6.78 0.64 9.70
CA ILE A 57 6.34 -0.72 10.04
C ILE A 57 6.05 -0.90 11.52
N GLU A 58 6.67 -0.07 12.39
CA GLU A 58 6.46 -0.10 13.85
C GLU A 58 5.01 0.13 14.26
N ARG A 59 4.23 0.83 13.43
CA ARG A 59 2.84 1.21 13.71
C ARG A 59 1.81 0.19 13.21
N LEU A 60 2.24 -0.83 12.49
CA LEU A 60 1.35 -1.79 11.82
C LEU A 60 1.10 -3.01 12.70
N THR A 61 -0.05 -3.68 12.52
CA THR A 61 -0.40 -4.86 13.29
C THR A 61 0.53 -6.03 12.93
N PRO A 62 1.29 -6.60 13.88
CA PRO A 62 2.24 -7.67 13.58
C PRO A 62 1.55 -9.03 13.41
N VAL A 63 1.88 -9.74 12.33
CA VAL A 63 1.44 -11.12 12.04
C VAL A 63 2.62 -11.96 11.57
N LEU A 64 3.35 -12.53 12.53
CA LEU A 64 4.70 -13.09 12.32
C LEU A 64 4.72 -14.54 11.81
N GLU A 65 3.55 -15.18 11.68
CA GLU A 65 3.44 -16.59 11.32
C GLU A 65 2.39 -16.76 10.21
N PRO A 66 2.64 -17.60 9.18
CA PRO A 66 1.71 -17.78 8.06
C PRO A 66 0.29 -18.18 8.51
N ARG A 67 0.18 -19.06 9.51
CA ARG A 67 -1.11 -19.48 10.06
C ARG A 67 -1.86 -18.30 10.70
N LYS A 68 -1.16 -17.48 11.49
CA LYS A 68 -1.73 -16.30 12.14
C LYS A 68 -2.16 -15.24 11.13
N LEU A 69 -1.44 -15.10 10.01
CA LEU A 69 -1.86 -14.22 8.93
C LEU A 69 -3.22 -14.64 8.36
N VAL A 70 -3.42 -15.93 8.09
CA VAL A 70 -4.70 -16.45 7.59
C VAL A 70 -5.82 -16.25 8.62
N GLU A 71 -5.57 -16.60 9.88
CA GLU A 71 -6.53 -16.42 10.97
C GLU A 71 -6.92 -14.94 11.14
N GLU A 72 -5.95 -14.03 11.04
CA GLU A 72 -6.19 -12.59 11.14
C GLU A 72 -6.97 -12.05 9.94
N CYS A 73 -6.67 -12.50 8.71
CA CYS A 73 -7.46 -12.16 7.53
C CYS A 73 -8.92 -12.58 7.69
N MET A 74 -9.18 -13.82 8.16
CA MET A 74 -10.54 -14.30 8.42
C MET A 74 -11.24 -13.47 9.50
N ARG A 75 -10.52 -13.08 10.56
CA ARG A 75 -11.03 -12.23 11.64
C ARG A 75 -11.39 -10.82 11.15
N LEU A 76 -10.60 -10.26 10.24
CA LEU A 76 -10.83 -8.94 9.67
C LEU A 76 -11.98 -8.95 8.65
N ASP A 77 -12.06 -9.95 7.81
CA ASP A 77 -13.18 -10.19 6.88
C ASP A 77 -14.51 -10.29 7.64
N ALA A 78 -14.55 -11.09 8.72
CA ALA A 78 -15.72 -11.20 9.59
C ALA A 78 -16.12 -9.87 10.28
N ARG A 79 -15.23 -8.88 10.31
CA ARG A 79 -15.47 -7.53 10.84
C ARG A 79 -15.79 -6.50 9.75
N GLY A 80 -15.91 -6.92 8.49
CA GLY A 80 -16.27 -6.06 7.37
C GLY A 80 -15.08 -5.43 6.64
N ALA A 81 -13.85 -5.91 6.86
CA ALA A 81 -12.72 -5.51 6.02
C ALA A 81 -12.91 -6.06 4.59
N THR A 82 -12.63 -5.24 3.58
CA THR A 82 -12.67 -5.63 2.16
C THR A 82 -11.39 -6.35 1.73
N GLY A 83 -10.28 -6.06 2.39
CA GLY A 83 -9.00 -6.69 2.16
C GLY A 83 -7.97 -6.28 3.21
N VAL A 84 -6.70 -6.63 2.97
CA VAL A 84 -5.59 -6.29 3.87
C VAL A 84 -4.39 -5.76 3.10
N LEU A 85 -3.66 -4.82 3.69
CA LEU A 85 -2.39 -4.32 3.16
C LEU A 85 -1.25 -5.05 3.88
N ILE A 86 -0.56 -5.94 3.18
CA ILE A 86 0.51 -6.76 3.77
C ILE A 86 1.86 -6.12 3.42
N THR A 87 2.72 -5.91 4.42
CA THR A 87 4.07 -5.36 4.26
C THR A 87 5.07 -6.00 5.21
N GLY A 88 6.36 -5.70 5.04
CA GLY A 88 7.46 -6.18 5.85
C GLY A 88 8.72 -5.34 5.63
N GLY A 89 9.71 -5.51 6.51
CA GLY A 89 10.97 -4.78 6.48
C GLY A 89 12.21 -5.66 6.47
#